data_AF-A0A091RC98-F1
#
_entry.id   AF-A0A091RC98-F1
#
_cell.length_a   1.000
_cell.length_b   1.000
_cell.length_c   1.000
_cell.angle_alpha   90.00
_cell.angle_beta   90.00
_cell.angle_gamma   90.00
#
_symmetry.space_group_name_H-M   'P 1'
#
loop_
_entity.id
_entity.type
_entity.pdbx_description
1 polymer ?
#
loop_
_entity_poly.entity_id
_entity_poly.type
_entity_poly.pdbx_seq_one_letter_code
_entity_poly.pdbx_strand_id
1 'polypeptide(L)'
;QVSSPSGGSVDAVVILEKTPFHEEKLSDLLKKHTKLELQMHNDIYSTYHLYPPPELSEIKTTVVYPATEKHLQKYLRQDVHLIQETWEDYRDITLPFLQSQSFSLQWVYNILEKKAEADRIIHENPDPANGFILVPDLKWDQNQLDDLYLIALVRRRDVKSLRDLTAEHLQLLRNVLQEGQ
;
A
#
# COMPACT_ATOMS: atom_id res chain seq x y z
N GLN A 1 25.67 -18.32 10.18
CA GLN A 1 26.70 -17.91 9.21
C GLN A 1 26.13 -18.14 7.82
N VAL A 2 25.78 -17.06 7.11
CA VAL A 2 25.39 -17.12 5.69
C VAL A 2 26.60 -16.61 4.93
N SER A 3 27.17 -17.48 4.12
CA SER A 3 28.34 -17.26 3.28
C SER A 3 27.96 -16.45 2.04
N SER A 4 28.50 -15.24 1.92
CA SER A 4 28.34 -14.34 0.78
C SER A 4 29.33 -14.68 -0.35
N PRO A 5 28.89 -14.88 -1.59
CA PRO A 5 29.77 -14.76 -2.75
C PRO A 5 29.78 -13.31 -3.27
N SER A 6 30.98 -12.74 -3.45
CA SER A 6 31.29 -11.57 -4.29
C SER A 6 30.54 -10.24 -4.06
N GLY A 7 31.03 -9.42 -3.12
CA GLY A 7 31.74 -8.17 -3.47
C GLY A 7 31.00 -6.93 -4.02
N GLY A 8 29.68 -6.83 -3.99
CA GLY A 8 28.96 -5.57 -4.25
C GLY A 8 28.04 -5.22 -3.08
N SER A 9 28.13 -4.01 -2.52
CA SER A 9 27.11 -3.54 -1.58
C SER A 9 25.78 -3.42 -2.32
N VAL A 10 24.78 -4.18 -1.88
CA VAL A 10 23.44 -4.15 -2.47
C VAL A 10 22.53 -3.36 -1.55
N ASP A 11 21.82 -2.38 -2.11
CA ASP A 11 20.95 -1.51 -1.32
C ASP A 11 19.69 -2.22 -0.85
N ALA A 12 19.13 -1.75 0.27
CA ALA A 12 17.84 -2.17 0.80
C ALA A 12 17.06 -0.96 1.30
N VAL A 13 15.74 -0.97 1.14
CA VAL A 13 14.83 -0.03 1.80
C VAL A 13 14.06 -0.77 2.88
N VAL A 14 14.06 -0.24 4.10
CA VAL A 14 13.30 -0.76 5.24
C VAL A 14 12.32 0.32 5.69
N ILE A 15 11.03 0.00 5.67
CA ILE A 15 9.95 0.88 6.07
C ILE A 15 9.38 0.33 7.38
N LEU A 16 9.32 1.17 8.41
CA LEU A 16 8.85 0.83 9.74
C LEU A 16 7.64 1.71 10.09
N GLU A 17 6.49 1.07 10.29
CA GLU A 17 5.23 1.73 10.63
C GLU A 17 4.68 1.17 11.94
N LYS A 18 4.21 2.06 12.83
CA LYS A 18 3.50 1.66 14.04
C LYS A 18 2.16 1.05 13.65
N THR A 19 1.79 -0.08 14.26
CA THR A 19 0.47 -0.66 14.06
C THR A 19 -0.60 0.15 14.82
N PRO A 20 -1.83 0.24 14.30
CA PRO A 20 -2.95 0.79 15.03
C PRO A 20 -3.25 0.01 16.31
N PHE A 21 -3.93 0.65 17.26
CA PHE A 21 -4.47 -0.06 18.43
C PHE A 21 -5.72 -0.84 18.04
N HIS A 22 -5.87 -2.05 18.58
CA HIS A 22 -7.11 -2.81 18.51
C HIS A 22 -7.90 -2.64 19.81
N GLU A 23 -9.14 -2.18 19.70
CA GLU A 23 -10.01 -1.84 20.85
C GLU A 23 -10.15 -3.00 21.85
N GLU A 24 -10.31 -4.23 21.33
CA GLU A 24 -10.44 -5.45 22.15
C GLU A 24 -9.23 -5.67 23.07
N LYS A 25 -8.02 -5.36 22.58
CA LYS A 25 -6.77 -5.54 23.33
C LYS A 25 -6.49 -4.39 24.30
N LEU A 26 -7.06 -3.19 24.05
CA LEU A 26 -6.88 -2.01 24.92
C LEU A 26 -7.50 -2.23 26.30
N SER A 27 -8.68 -2.84 26.36
CA SER A 27 -9.35 -3.12 27.63
C SER A 27 -8.49 -3.98 28.55
N ASP A 28 -7.85 -5.01 27.99
CA ASP A 28 -6.96 -5.89 28.75
C ASP A 28 -5.64 -5.20 29.12
N LEU A 29 -5.09 -4.37 28.23
CA LEU A 29 -3.89 -3.56 28.47
C LEU A 29 -4.07 -2.60 29.66
N LEU A 30 -5.23 -1.95 29.74
CA LEU A 30 -5.55 -0.98 30.81
C LEU A 30 -5.89 -1.67 32.14
N LYS A 31 -6.43 -2.90 32.10
CA LYS A 31 -6.75 -3.69 33.30
C LYS A 31 -5.51 -4.40 33.87
N LYS A 32 -4.60 -4.85 33.01
CA LYS A 32 -3.33 -5.46 33.43
C LYS A 32 -2.41 -4.37 33.99
N HIS A 33 -1.60 -4.72 34.99
CA HIS A 33 -0.60 -3.81 35.55
C HIS A 33 0.53 -3.58 34.55
N THR A 34 0.27 -2.68 33.61
CA THR A 34 1.24 -2.23 32.62
C THR A 34 2.10 -1.13 33.23
N LYS A 35 3.40 -1.14 32.93
CA LYS A 35 4.32 -0.14 33.44
C LYS A 35 3.94 1.23 32.86
N LEU A 36 3.57 2.16 33.74
CA LEU A 36 3.22 3.54 33.44
C LEU A 36 4.21 4.46 34.15
N GLU A 37 4.81 5.39 33.41
CA GLU A 37 5.67 6.44 33.97
C GLU A 37 4.97 7.80 33.79
N LEU A 38 4.66 8.48 34.89
CA LEU A 38 3.98 9.77 34.85
C LEU A 38 4.87 10.83 34.21
N GLN A 39 4.39 11.49 33.16
CA GLN A 39 5.08 12.59 32.48
C GLN A 39 4.59 13.95 32.96
N MET A 40 3.28 14.13 33.06
CA MET A 40 2.65 15.40 33.44
C MET A 40 1.35 15.13 34.19
N HIS A 41 1.06 15.96 35.20
CA HIS A 41 -0.20 15.94 35.93
C HIS A 41 -0.65 17.38 36.23
N ASN A 42 -1.90 17.68 35.92
CA ASN A 42 -2.56 18.93 36.30
C ASN A 42 -4.06 18.69 36.54
N ASP A 43 -4.48 18.82 37.79
CA ASP A 43 -5.84 18.54 38.26
C ASP A 43 -6.32 17.15 37.80
N ILE A 44 -7.34 17.05 36.95
CA ILE A 44 -7.87 15.77 36.45
C ILE A 44 -7.12 15.23 35.22
N TYR A 45 -6.15 15.96 34.68
CA TYR A 45 -5.41 15.57 33.49
C TYR A 45 -4.05 14.98 33.85
N SER A 46 -3.74 13.80 33.31
CA SER A 46 -2.43 13.17 33.47
C SER A 46 -1.99 12.48 32.18
N THR A 47 -0.73 12.66 31.81
CA THR A 47 -0.09 12.02 30.65
C THR A 47 0.99 11.07 31.13
N TYR A 48 1.03 9.86 30.58
CA TYR A 48 1.97 8.81 30.97
C TYR A 48 2.72 8.27 29.76
N HIS A 49 3.96 7.83 29.97
CA HIS A 49 4.62 6.88 29.09
C HIS A 49 4.16 5.47 29.44
N LEU A 50 3.46 4.83 28.51
CA LEU A 50 3.04 3.43 28.60
C LEU A 50 4.07 2.55 27.90
N TYR A 51 4.49 1.47 28.56
CA TYR A 51 5.33 0.43 27.98
C TYR A 51 4.47 -0.80 27.72
N PRO A 52 3.83 -0.91 26.53
CA PRO A 52 2.95 -2.03 26.24
C PRO A 52 3.73 -3.35 26.19
N PRO A 53 3.05 -4.49 26.42
CA PRO A 53 3.69 -5.78 26.27
C PRO A 53 4.03 -6.05 24.79
N PRO A 54 4.88 -7.07 24.49
CA PRO A 54 5.38 -7.31 23.14
C PRO A 54 4.29 -7.48 22.08
N GLU A 55 3.14 -8.06 22.44
CA GLU A 55 2.01 -8.33 21.53
C GLU A 55 1.28 -7.05 21.07
N LEU A 56 1.55 -5.92 21.72
CA LEU A 56 1.02 -4.60 21.38
C LEU A 56 2.12 -3.63 20.93
N SER A 57 3.34 -4.15 20.78
CA SER A 57 4.53 -3.39 20.36
C SER A 57 4.99 -3.75 18.95
N GLU A 58 4.13 -4.44 18.19
CA GLU A 58 4.42 -4.85 16.82
C GLU A 58 4.71 -3.63 15.94
N ILE A 59 5.71 -3.78 15.06
CA ILE A 59 6.08 -2.76 14.07
C ILE A 59 5.94 -3.42 12.71
N LYS A 60 5.03 -2.88 11.91
CA LYS A 60 4.89 -3.30 10.53
C LYS A 60 6.18 -2.96 9.79
N THR A 61 6.84 -4.00 9.27
CA THR A 61 8.15 -3.89 8.64
C THR A 61 8.05 -4.35 7.18
N THR A 62 8.28 -3.44 6.24
CA THR A 62 8.34 -3.77 4.80
C THR A 62 9.77 -3.63 4.32
N VAL A 63 10.29 -4.66 3.63
CA VAL A 63 11.66 -4.70 3.12
C VAL A 63 11.65 -4.80 1.60
N VAL A 64 12.34 -3.88 0.94
CA VAL A 64 12.59 -3.93 -0.52
C VAL A 64 14.06 -4.27 -0.73
N TYR A 65 14.32 -5.47 -1.25
CA TYR A 65 15.67 -5.97 -1.50
C TYR A 65 15.71 -6.90 -2.73
N PRO A 66 16.65 -6.71 -3.68
CA PRO A 66 17.57 -5.57 -3.77
C PRO A 66 16.84 -4.26 -4.13
N ALA A 67 17.16 -3.18 -3.44
CA ALA A 67 16.65 -1.86 -3.79
C ALA A 67 17.38 -1.33 -5.03
N THR A 68 16.62 -0.72 -5.94
CA THR A 68 17.16 -0.03 -7.12
C THR A 68 17.24 1.45 -6.80
N GLU A 69 17.99 2.23 -7.59
CA GLU A 69 18.01 3.70 -7.46
C GLU A 69 16.60 4.30 -7.51
N LYS A 70 15.70 3.73 -8.32
CA LYS A 70 14.28 4.15 -8.37
C LYS A 70 13.56 3.91 -7.04
N HIS A 71 13.87 2.82 -6.33
CA HIS A 71 13.33 2.57 -4.99
C HIS A 71 13.84 3.61 -3.99
N LEU A 72 15.12 3.96 -4.03
CA LEU A 72 15.70 4.98 -3.15
C LEU A 72 15.05 6.36 -3.38
N GLN A 73 14.98 6.80 -4.63
CA GLN A 73 14.36 8.09 -4.99
C GLN A 73 12.89 8.17 -4.57
N LYS A 74 12.15 7.05 -4.63
CA LYS A 74 10.74 6.97 -4.20
C LYS A 74 10.56 7.25 -2.70
N TYR A 75 11.47 6.77 -1.85
CA TYR A 75 11.37 6.87 -0.39
C TYR A 75 12.21 8.01 0.20
N LEU A 76 13.08 8.63 -0.59
CA LEU A 76 13.74 9.88 -0.21
C LEU A 76 12.67 10.96 -0.02
N ARG A 77 12.84 11.84 0.96
CA ARG A 77 11.98 13.02 1.09
C ARG A 77 12.13 13.87 -0.17
N GLN A 78 11.03 14.00 -0.93
CA GLN A 78 11.00 14.83 -2.13
C GLN A 78 10.35 16.18 -1.82
N ASP A 79 10.90 17.25 -2.39
CA ASP A 79 10.19 18.53 -2.45
C ASP A 79 9.09 18.41 -3.51
N VAL A 80 7.84 18.51 -3.05
CA VAL A 80 6.66 18.35 -3.91
C VAL A 80 6.21 19.70 -4.45
N HIS A 81 5.85 19.72 -5.73
CA HIS A 81 5.32 20.91 -6.42
C HIS A 81 3.96 20.59 -7.00
N LEU A 82 3.04 21.57 -6.96
CA LEU A 82 1.75 21.46 -7.61
C LEU A 82 1.89 21.86 -9.08
N ILE A 83 1.40 21.01 -9.99
CA ILE A 83 1.39 21.24 -11.43
C ILE A 83 -0.04 21.03 -11.93
N GLN A 84 -0.51 21.94 -12.79
CA GLN A 84 -1.78 21.80 -13.49
C GLN A 84 -1.51 21.38 -14.93
N GLU A 85 -1.57 20.07 -15.19
CA GLU A 85 -1.27 19.49 -16.49
C GLU A 85 -2.45 19.66 -17.48
N THR A 86 -2.21 20.33 -18.61
CA THR A 86 -3.17 20.42 -19.72
C THR A 86 -3.22 19.13 -20.54
N TRP A 87 -4.16 19.02 -21.47
CA TRP A 87 -4.20 17.87 -22.38
C TRP A 87 -2.97 17.86 -23.31
N GLU A 88 -2.55 19.03 -23.79
CA GLU A 88 -1.38 19.21 -24.65
C GLU A 88 -0.12 18.78 -23.90
N ASP A 89 0.05 19.18 -22.64
CA ASP A 89 1.19 18.76 -21.81
C ASP A 89 1.21 17.25 -21.61
N TYR A 90 0.05 16.62 -21.34
CA TYR A 90 -0.02 15.17 -21.23
C TYR A 90 0.42 14.49 -22.53
N ARG A 91 -0.11 14.93 -23.68
CA ARG A 91 0.18 14.31 -24.98
C ARG A 91 1.64 14.50 -25.40
N ASP A 92 2.20 15.68 -25.18
CA ASP A 92 3.49 16.07 -25.76
C ASP A 92 4.67 15.88 -24.78
N ILE A 93 4.40 15.79 -23.48
CA ILE A 93 5.45 15.71 -22.44
C ILE A 93 5.29 14.43 -21.61
N THR A 94 4.17 14.28 -20.90
CA THR A 94 3.99 13.19 -19.92
C THR A 94 3.88 11.83 -20.55
N LEU A 95 3.06 11.67 -21.60
CA LEU A 95 2.85 10.39 -22.28
C LEU A 95 4.14 9.87 -22.94
N PRO A 96 4.92 10.68 -23.70
CA PRO A 96 6.24 10.26 -24.19
C PRO A 96 7.20 9.88 -23.07
N PHE A 97 7.20 10.64 -21.96
CA PHE A 97 8.01 10.30 -20.80
C PHE A 97 7.60 8.95 -20.21
N LEU A 98 6.31 8.71 -19.96
CA LEU A 98 5.80 7.44 -19.43
C LEU A 98 6.16 6.25 -20.34
N GLN A 99 6.06 6.41 -21.65
CA GLN A 99 6.43 5.38 -22.63
C GLN A 99 7.94 5.11 -22.67
N SER A 100 8.76 6.14 -22.43
CA SER A 100 10.21 5.99 -22.34
C SER A 100 10.65 5.23 -21.06
N GLN A 101 9.82 5.24 -20.02
CA GLN A 101 10.13 4.58 -18.76
C GLN A 101 9.71 3.11 -18.78
N SER A 102 10.66 2.22 -18.48
CA SER A 102 10.35 0.81 -18.20
C SER A 102 9.91 0.67 -16.75
N PHE A 103 8.59 0.67 -16.52
CA PHE A 103 7.98 0.28 -15.25
C PHE A 103 7.39 -1.13 -15.40
N SER A 104 7.82 -2.04 -14.52
CA SER A 104 7.29 -3.40 -14.50
C SER A 104 5.96 -3.44 -13.75
N LEU A 105 4.89 -3.75 -14.46
CA LEU A 105 3.57 -4.09 -13.88
C LEU A 105 3.44 -5.59 -13.61
N GLN A 106 4.56 -6.32 -13.54
CA GLN A 106 4.53 -7.78 -13.41
C GLN A 106 3.78 -8.26 -12.17
N TRP A 107 3.84 -7.51 -11.06
CA TRP A 107 3.10 -7.86 -9.85
C TRP A 107 1.58 -7.83 -10.09
N VAL A 108 1.06 -6.84 -10.84
CA VAL A 108 -0.35 -6.76 -11.25
C VAL A 108 -0.72 -7.99 -12.07
N TYR A 109 0.11 -8.33 -13.07
CA TYR A 109 -0.14 -9.49 -13.93
C TYR A 109 -0.08 -10.80 -13.17
N ASN A 110 0.81 -10.94 -12.19
CA ASN A 110 0.88 -12.13 -11.36
C ASN A 110 -0.43 -12.35 -10.57
N ILE A 111 -1.07 -11.29 -10.08
CA ILE A 111 -2.38 -11.39 -9.40
C ILE A 111 -3.48 -11.72 -10.41
N LEU A 112 -3.54 -10.99 -11.54
CA LEU A 112 -4.54 -11.22 -12.60
C LEU A 112 -4.48 -12.63 -13.20
N GLU A 113 -3.29 -13.22 -13.27
CA GLU A 113 -3.01 -14.56 -13.78
C GLU A 113 -2.97 -15.63 -12.68
N LYS A 114 -3.30 -15.27 -11.42
CA LYS A 114 -3.33 -16.17 -10.25
C LYS A 114 -2.00 -16.88 -9.95
N LYS A 115 -0.89 -16.26 -10.34
CA LYS A 115 0.48 -16.73 -10.05
C LYS A 115 0.97 -16.30 -8.67
N ALA A 116 0.38 -15.25 -8.10
CA ALA A 116 0.65 -14.76 -6.75
C ALA A 116 -0.63 -14.21 -6.11
N GLU A 117 -0.71 -14.27 -4.78
CA GLU A 117 -1.81 -13.73 -3.96
C GLU A 117 -3.22 -14.20 -4.38
N ALA A 118 -3.32 -15.37 -5.01
CA ALA A 118 -4.60 -15.91 -5.48
C ALA A 118 -5.57 -16.24 -4.33
N ASP A 119 -5.02 -16.60 -3.18
CA ASP A 119 -5.72 -16.87 -1.92
C ASP A 119 -6.25 -15.61 -1.22
N ARG A 120 -5.70 -14.43 -1.55
CA ARG A 120 -6.10 -13.14 -0.98
C ARG A 120 -7.25 -12.45 -1.75
N ILE A 121 -7.77 -13.10 -2.79
CA ILE A 121 -8.79 -12.51 -3.66
C ILE A 121 -10.15 -12.57 -2.97
N ILE A 122 -10.77 -11.40 -2.78
CA ILE A 122 -12.07 -11.25 -2.14
C ILE A 122 -13.19 -11.39 -3.16
N HIS A 123 -13.01 -10.77 -4.33
CA HIS A 123 -13.98 -10.78 -5.42
C HIS A 123 -13.27 -10.81 -6.77
N GLU A 124 -13.91 -11.44 -7.75
CA GLU A 124 -13.41 -11.55 -9.11
C GLU A 124 -14.54 -11.51 -10.12
N ASN A 125 -14.51 -10.51 -10.99
CA ASN A 125 -15.27 -10.50 -12.23
C ASN A 125 -14.34 -10.99 -13.36
N PRO A 126 -14.62 -12.15 -13.99
CA PRO A 126 -13.73 -12.76 -14.96
C PRO A 126 -13.80 -12.15 -16.36
N ASP A 127 -14.70 -11.18 -16.62
CA ASP A 127 -14.86 -10.58 -17.95
C ASP A 127 -13.55 -9.92 -18.43
N PRO A 128 -13.01 -10.27 -19.60
CA PRO A 128 -11.70 -9.78 -20.03
C PRO A 128 -11.64 -8.27 -20.29
N ALA A 129 -12.78 -7.61 -20.58
CA ALA A 129 -12.85 -6.19 -20.91
C ALA A 129 -13.41 -5.33 -19.77
N ASN A 130 -14.38 -5.84 -19.03
CA ASN A 130 -15.14 -5.16 -18.00
C ASN A 130 -15.00 -5.79 -16.61
N GLY A 131 -14.13 -6.79 -16.47
CA GLY A 131 -13.85 -7.48 -15.22
C GLY A 131 -12.64 -6.93 -14.48
N PHE A 132 -12.56 -7.30 -13.21
CA PHE A 132 -11.52 -6.89 -12.27
C PHE A 132 -11.34 -7.93 -11.17
N ILE A 133 -10.26 -7.80 -10.41
CA ILE A 133 -9.99 -8.56 -9.18
C ILE A 133 -9.91 -7.58 -8.01
N LEU A 134 -10.58 -7.88 -6.90
CA LEU A 134 -10.51 -7.11 -5.66
C LEU A 134 -9.62 -7.85 -4.65
N VAL A 135 -8.60 -7.18 -4.13
CA VAL A 135 -7.64 -7.74 -3.15
C VAL A 135 -7.31 -6.73 -2.04
N PRO A 136 -6.96 -7.19 -0.82
CA PRO A 136 -6.38 -6.36 0.23
C PRO A 136 -5.07 -5.71 -0.21
N ASP A 137 -4.94 -4.40 -0.01
CA ASP A 137 -3.68 -3.70 -0.25
C ASP A 137 -2.59 -4.15 0.74
N LEU A 138 -1.32 -4.09 0.35
CA LEU A 138 -0.19 -4.38 1.22
C LEU A 138 -0.15 -3.47 2.48
N LYS A 139 -0.77 -2.30 2.42
CA LYS A 139 -0.87 -1.36 3.53
C LYS A 139 -1.85 -1.79 4.63
N TRP A 140 -2.81 -2.66 4.34
CA TRP A 140 -3.78 -3.12 5.33
C TRP A 140 -3.40 -4.50 5.89
N ASP A 141 -3.38 -4.61 7.21
CA ASP A 141 -3.00 -5.85 7.90
C ASP A 141 -4.15 -6.84 8.10
N GLN A 142 -5.38 -6.44 7.74
CA GLN A 142 -6.63 -7.22 7.85
C GLN A 142 -7.06 -7.53 9.28
N ASN A 143 -6.48 -6.88 10.29
CA ASN A 143 -6.81 -7.14 11.69
C ASN A 143 -8.05 -6.37 12.16
N GLN A 144 -8.38 -5.25 11.51
CA GLN A 144 -9.58 -4.45 11.81
C GLN A 144 -10.12 -3.75 10.57
N LEU A 145 -11.33 -3.18 10.68
CA LEU A 145 -12.02 -2.52 9.57
C LEU A 145 -11.80 -1.00 9.52
N ASP A 146 -11.28 -0.40 10.59
CA ASP A 146 -11.09 1.06 10.65
C ASP A 146 -10.07 1.58 9.63
N ASP A 147 -9.12 0.74 9.23
CA ASP A 147 -8.12 0.97 8.20
C ASP A 147 -8.31 0.06 6.97
N LEU A 148 -9.53 -0.42 6.75
CA LEU A 148 -9.91 -1.24 5.58
C LEU A 148 -9.37 -0.61 4.29
N TYR A 149 -8.50 -1.35 3.60
CA TYR A 149 -7.93 -0.90 2.34
C TYR A 149 -7.85 -2.03 1.32
N LEU A 150 -8.67 -1.92 0.27
CA LEU A 150 -8.71 -2.82 -0.87
C LEU A 150 -8.29 -2.08 -2.15
N ILE A 151 -7.79 -2.84 -3.12
CA ILE A 151 -7.51 -2.36 -4.48
C ILE A 151 -8.23 -3.22 -5.51
N ALA A 152 -8.80 -2.57 -6.52
CA ALA A 152 -9.40 -3.21 -7.68
C ALA A 152 -8.43 -3.17 -8.88
N LEU A 153 -8.06 -4.34 -9.39
CA LEU A 153 -7.17 -4.51 -10.54
C LEU A 153 -7.99 -4.90 -11.77
N VAL A 154 -8.12 -3.99 -12.73
CA VAL A 154 -8.87 -4.24 -13.97
C VAL A 154 -8.12 -5.24 -14.87
N ARG A 155 -8.86 -6.05 -15.62
CA ARG A 155 -8.26 -7.09 -16.50
C ARG A 155 -7.70 -6.54 -17.80
N ARG A 156 -8.36 -5.54 -18.37
CA ARG A 156 -7.92 -4.90 -19.62
C ARG A 156 -6.56 -4.22 -19.40
N ARG A 157 -5.69 -4.26 -20.41
CA ARG A 157 -4.29 -3.81 -20.33
C ARG A 157 -4.00 -2.51 -21.07
N ASP A 158 -5.00 -1.96 -21.73
CA ASP A 158 -4.91 -0.77 -22.57
C ASP A 158 -5.16 0.55 -21.82
N VAL A 159 -5.67 0.48 -20.58
CA VAL A 159 -5.89 1.63 -19.70
C VAL A 159 -4.67 1.84 -18.80
N LYS A 160 -3.97 2.97 -18.98
CA LYS A 160 -2.80 3.34 -18.17
C LYS A 160 -3.14 4.28 -17.02
N SER A 161 -4.11 5.17 -17.23
CA SER A 161 -4.49 6.20 -16.26
C SER A 161 -5.88 6.78 -16.55
N LEU A 162 -6.30 7.76 -15.76
CA LEU A 162 -7.53 8.53 -15.98
C LEU A 162 -7.61 9.15 -17.38
N ARG A 163 -6.47 9.48 -18.01
CA ARG A 163 -6.43 10.08 -19.36
C ARG A 163 -6.86 9.13 -20.48
N ASP A 164 -6.84 7.83 -20.24
CA ASP A 164 -7.28 6.81 -21.21
C ASP A 164 -8.78 6.50 -21.08
N LEU A 165 -9.46 7.00 -20.05
CA LEU A 165 -10.88 6.71 -19.82
C LEU A 165 -11.78 7.42 -20.83
N THR A 166 -12.75 6.67 -21.33
CA THR A 166 -13.77 7.10 -22.31
C THR A 166 -15.12 6.48 -21.95
N ALA A 167 -16.17 6.81 -22.71
CA ALA A 167 -17.50 6.23 -22.52
C ALA A 167 -17.55 4.69 -22.65
N GLU A 168 -16.61 4.08 -23.40
CA GLU A 168 -16.48 2.62 -23.52
C GLU A 168 -16.22 1.95 -22.16
N HIS A 169 -15.52 2.66 -21.27
CA HIS A 169 -15.10 2.15 -19.97
C HIS A 169 -16.18 2.25 -18.89
N LEU A 170 -17.35 2.85 -19.20
CA LEU A 170 -18.39 3.08 -18.20
C LEU A 170 -18.89 1.78 -17.56
N GLN A 171 -18.99 0.69 -18.33
CA GLN A 171 -19.44 -0.59 -17.77
C GLN A 171 -18.41 -1.16 -16.78
N LEU A 172 -17.12 -1.19 -17.15
CA LEU A 172 -16.02 -1.55 -16.25
C LEU A 172 -16.05 -0.73 -14.95
N LEU A 173 -16.16 0.60 -15.05
CA LEU A 173 -16.16 1.49 -13.88
C LEU A 173 -17.37 1.25 -12.97
N ARG A 174 -18.55 0.97 -13.55
CA ARG A 174 -19.75 0.60 -12.79
C ARG A 174 -19.60 -0.75 -12.11
N ASN A 175 -19.04 -1.75 -12.79
CA ASN A 175 -18.78 -3.06 -12.20
C ASN A 175 -17.85 -2.93 -10.99
N VAL A 176 -16.74 -2.20 -11.13
CA VAL A 176 -15.81 -1.95 -10.02
C VAL A 176 -16.50 -1.28 -8.83
N LEU A 177 -17.35 -0.28 -9.08
CA LEU A 177 -18.08 0.41 -8.02
C LEU A 177 -19.16 -0.46 -7.37
N GLN A 178 -19.99 -1.15 -8.16
CA GLN A 178 -21.18 -1.84 -7.67
C GLN A 178 -20.87 -3.22 -7.11
N GLU A 179 -19.93 -3.94 -7.72
CA GLU A 179 -19.53 -5.27 -7.25
C GLU A 179 -18.42 -5.19 -6.17
N GLY A 180 -17.71 -4.06 -6.08
CA GLY A 180 -16.66 -3.84 -5.09
C GLY A 180 -17.09 -3.12 -3.81
N GLN A 181 -18.34 -2.64 -3.74
CA GLN A 181 -18.96 -2.06 -2.54
C GLN A 181 -19.31 -3.13 -1.51
#